data_AF-A0A1F5S747-F1
#
_entry.id   AF-A0A1F5S747-F1
#
_cell.length_a   1.000
_cell.length_b   1.000
_cell.length_c   1.000
_cell.angle_alpha   90.00
_cell.angle_beta   90.00
_cell.angle_gamma   90.00
#
_symmetry.space_group_name_H-M   'P 1'
#
loop_
_entity.id
_entity.type
_entity.pdbx_description
1 polymer ?
#
loop_
_entity_poly.entity_id
_entity_poly.type
_entity_poly.pdbx_seq_one_letter_code
_entity_poly.pdbx_strand_id
1 'polypeptide(L)'
;MEEKITIDTLAGMMKKEFDGIGSRFDNVESEIKIIKATMVTKDYLDDKLADLRGDLVVLMRKEDTKVGKLIDVLKRRRVISEADTKEILAMEPFAKISV
;
A
#
# COMPACT_ATOMS: atom_id res chain seq x y z
N MET A 1 29.43 22.72 51.88
CA MET A 1 29.72 23.86 50.99
C MET A 1 28.70 23.79 49.87
N GLU A 2 27.77 24.75 49.81
CA GLU A 2 26.90 24.88 48.63
C GLU A 2 27.77 25.39 47.47
N GLU A 3 27.89 24.57 46.43
CA GLU A 3 28.58 24.95 45.20
C GLU A 3 27.74 26.04 44.52
N LYS A 4 28.18 27.30 44.62
CA LYS A 4 27.49 28.41 43.96
C LYS A 4 27.71 28.27 42.46
N ILE A 5 26.64 27.98 41.73
CA ILE A 5 26.62 28.06 40.27
C ILE A 5 27.00 29.50 39.89
N THR A 6 28.11 29.67 39.18
CA THR A 6 28.51 30.96 38.64
C THR A 6 27.74 31.25 37.35
N ILE A 7 27.66 32.53 36.98
CA ILE A 7 27.04 32.96 35.74
C ILE A 7 27.70 32.28 34.53
N ASP A 8 29.00 32.02 34.58
CA ASP A 8 29.74 31.34 33.51
C ASP A 8 29.34 29.88 33.37
N THR A 9 29.14 29.17 34.49
CA THR A 9 28.63 27.79 34.47
C THR A 9 27.23 27.73 33.87
N LEU A 10 26.36 28.66 34.24
CA LEU A 10 25.01 28.77 33.67
C LEU A 10 25.06 29.07 32.17
N ALA A 11 25.89 30.02 31.74
CA ALA A 11 26.07 30.37 30.33
C ALA A 11 26.59 29.19 29.49
N GLY A 12 27.52 28.40 30.03
CA GLY A 12 28.04 27.19 29.38
C GLY A 12 26.99 26.10 29.22
N MET A 13 26.17 25.87 30.25
CA MET A 13 25.03 24.93 30.18
C MET A 13 24.01 25.39 29.16
N MET A 14 23.63 26.67 29.18
CA MET A 14 22.69 27.24 28.21
C MET A 14 23.20 27.09 26.78
N LYS A 15 24.47 27.41 26.51
CA LYS A 15 25.06 27.27 25.17
C LYS A 15 24.96 25.82 24.67
N LYS A 16 25.30 24.85 25.51
CA LYS A 16 25.22 23.42 25.14
C LYS A 16 23.78 22.99 24.81
N GLU A 17 22.80 23.47 25.57
CA GLU A 17 21.39 23.21 25.28
C GLU A 17 20.96 23.88 23.97
N PHE A 18 21.37 25.13 23.71
CA PHE A 18 21.09 25.83 22.46
C PHE A 18 21.73 25.15 21.24
N ASP A 19 22.98 24.70 21.35
CA ASP A 19 23.68 23.94 20.29
C ASP A 19 22.97 22.60 20.02
N GLY A 20 22.49 21.93 21.08
CA GLY A 20 21.70 20.71 20.99
C GLY A 20 20.33 20.92 20.33
N ILE A 21 19.66 22.04 20.63
CA ILE A 21 18.40 22.43 19.98
C ILE A 21 18.64 22.74 18.50
N GLY A 22 19.68 23.51 18.16
CA GLY A 22 20.03 23.85 16.79
C GLY A 22 20.26 22.59 15.94
N SER A 23 21.07 21.66 16.46
CA SER A 23 21.33 20.38 15.80
C SER A 23 20.05 19.55 15.55
N ARG A 24 19.10 19.55 16.50
CA ARG A 24 17.81 18.87 16.32
C ARG A 24 16.95 19.58 15.28
N PHE A 25 16.97 20.90 15.23
CA PHE A 25 16.21 21.68 14.28
C PHE A 25 16.70 21.43 12.84
N ASP A 26 18.02 21.40 12.63
CA ASP A 26 18.63 21.09 11.33
C ASP A 26 18.23 19.69 10.84
N ASN A 27 18.21 18.70 11.73
CA ASN A 27 17.78 17.34 11.41
C ASN A 27 16.29 17.31 11.02
N VAL A 28 15.42 17.97 11.77
CA VAL A 28 13.99 18.06 11.47
C VAL A 28 13.76 18.77 10.13
N GLU A 29 14.50 19.83 9.83
CA GLU A 29 14.39 20.53 8.55
C GLU A 29 14.80 19.63 7.39
N SER A 30 15.87 18.84 7.56
CA SER A 30 16.33 17.86 6.58
C SER A 30 15.27 16.78 6.32
N GLU A 31 14.69 16.20 7.37
CA GLU A 31 13.62 15.20 7.25
C GLU A 31 12.38 15.77 6.57
N ILE A 32 11.96 16.99 6.91
CA ILE A 32 10.82 17.66 6.28
C ILE A 32 11.08 17.89 4.79
N LYS A 33 12.30 18.25 4.38
CA LYS A 33 12.65 18.40 2.95
C LYS A 33 12.51 17.07 2.20
N ILE A 34 12.98 15.97 2.80
CA ILE A 34 12.85 14.62 2.22
C ILE A 34 11.38 14.22 2.11
N ILE A 35 10.60 14.42 3.17
CA ILE A 35 9.16 14.13 3.18
C ILE A 35 8.45 14.95 2.09
N LYS A 36 8.75 16.24 1.97
CA LYS A 36 8.15 17.08 0.91
C LYS A 36 8.54 16.66 -0.50
N ALA A 37 9.76 16.18 -0.71
CA ALA A 37 10.22 15.72 -2.01
C ALA A 37 9.64 14.36 -2.41
N THR A 38 9.26 13.53 -1.44
CA THR A 38 8.81 12.15 -1.67
C THR A 38 7.32 11.94 -1.44
N MET A 39 6.64 12.87 -0.73
CA MET A 39 5.22 12.74 -0.48
C MET A 39 4.44 12.82 -1.80
N VAL A 40 3.50 11.92 -1.93
CA VAL A 40 2.47 11.97 -2.97
C VAL A 40 1.16 12.40 -2.34
N THR A 41 0.28 13.01 -3.13
CA THR A 41 -1.05 13.38 -2.64
C THR A 41 -1.90 12.13 -2.48
N LYS A 42 -2.79 12.15 -1.48
CA LYS A 42 -3.79 11.10 -1.28
C LYS A 42 -4.60 10.89 -2.56
N ASP A 43 -5.02 11.97 -3.20
CA ASP A 43 -5.82 11.92 -4.43
C ASP A 43 -5.09 11.20 -5.57
N TYR A 44 -3.77 11.44 -5.74
CA TYR A 44 -2.98 10.73 -6.74
C TYR A 44 -2.92 9.22 -6.47
N LEU A 45 -2.76 8.82 -5.20
CA LEU A 45 -2.78 7.40 -4.83
C LEU A 45 -4.18 6.80 -5.03
N ASP A 46 -5.24 7.49 -4.63
CA ASP A 46 -6.62 7.02 -4.80
C ASP A 46 -6.94 6.82 -6.29
N ASP A 47 -6.54 7.74 -7.17
CA ASP A 47 -6.70 7.62 -8.62
C ASP A 47 -5.91 6.42 -9.18
N LYS A 48 -4.64 6.25 -8.80
CA LYS A 48 -3.82 5.14 -9.28
C LYS A 48 -4.31 3.78 -8.78
N LEU A 49 -4.85 3.73 -7.56
CA LEU A 49 -5.46 2.53 -7.01
C LEU A 49 -6.80 2.21 -7.69
N ALA A 50 -7.58 3.23 -8.05
CA ALA A 50 -8.80 3.06 -8.84
C ALA A 50 -8.49 2.52 -10.24
N ASP A 51 -7.49 3.07 -10.93
CA ASP A 51 -6.98 2.57 -12.22
C ASP A 51 -6.58 1.09 -12.12
N LEU A 52 -5.71 0.76 -11.15
CA LEU A 52 -5.23 -0.61 -10.92
C LEU A 52 -6.38 -1.58 -10.64
N ARG A 53 -7.35 -1.16 -9.82
CA ARG A 53 -8.55 -1.97 -9.54
C ARG A 53 -9.35 -2.21 -10.82
N GLY A 54 -9.50 -1.20 -11.68
CA GLY A 54 -10.15 -1.33 -12.98
C GLY A 54 -9.46 -2.37 -13.87
N ASP A 55 -8.13 -2.28 -13.98
CA ASP A 55 -7.32 -3.21 -14.77
C ASP A 55 -7.43 -4.65 -14.29
N LEU A 56 -7.39 -4.87 -12.96
CA LEU A 56 -7.55 -6.19 -12.36
C LEU A 56 -8.93 -6.77 -12.67
N VAL A 57 -10.01 -5.97 -12.58
CA VAL A 57 -11.36 -6.43 -12.92
C VAL A 57 -11.46 -6.82 -14.39
N VAL A 58 -10.87 -6.05 -15.29
CA VAL A 58 -10.86 -6.36 -16.74
C VAL A 58 -10.07 -7.64 -17.01
N LEU A 59 -8.91 -7.80 -16.38
CA LEU A 59 -8.07 -8.99 -16.54
C LEU A 59 -8.79 -10.24 -16.04
N MET A 60 -9.37 -10.20 -14.84
CA MET A 60 -10.12 -11.33 -14.29
C MET A 60 -11.34 -11.70 -15.15
N ARG A 61 -12.07 -10.73 -15.70
CA ARG A 61 -13.20 -11.01 -16.63
C ARG A 61 -12.74 -11.71 -17.92
N LYS A 62 -11.57 -11.32 -18.46
CA LYS A 62 -11.00 -11.97 -19.64
C LYS A 62 -10.56 -13.41 -19.32
N GLU A 63 -9.99 -13.63 -18.15
CA GLU A 63 -9.60 -14.97 -17.68
C GLU A 63 -10.82 -15.85 -17.48
N ASP A 64 -11.86 -15.37 -16.81
CA ASP A 64 -13.12 -16.08 -16.63
C ASP A 64 -13.77 -16.46 -17.98
N THR A 65 -13.69 -15.59 -18.98
CA THR A 65 -14.15 -15.91 -20.34
C THR A 65 -13.34 -17.06 -20.96
N LYS A 66 -12.01 -17.06 -20.81
CA LYS A 66 -11.14 -18.14 -21.32
C LYS A 66 -11.39 -19.46 -20.61
N VAL A 67 -11.51 -19.43 -19.28
CA VAL A 67 -11.80 -20.61 -18.45
C VAL A 67 -13.16 -21.18 -18.81
N GLY A 68 -14.19 -20.35 -18.96
CA GLY A 68 -15.51 -20.79 -19.44
C GLY A 68 -15.44 -21.50 -20.79
N LYS A 69 -14.68 -20.96 -21.74
CA LYS A 69 -14.46 -21.63 -23.05
C LYS A 69 -13.70 -22.95 -22.94
N LEU A 70 -12.74 -23.05 -22.02
CA LEU A 70 -12.03 -24.29 -21.76
C LEU A 70 -12.98 -25.35 -21.19
N ILE A 71 -13.82 -24.98 -20.21
CA ILE A 71 -14.85 -25.86 -19.64
C ILE A 71 -15.79 -26.37 -20.74
N ASP A 72 -16.27 -25.48 -21.62
CA ASP A 72 -17.12 -25.87 -22.77
C ASP A 72 -16.44 -26.92 -23.66
N VAL A 73 -15.14 -26.75 -23.94
CA VAL A 73 -14.34 -27.68 -24.75
C VAL A 73 -14.19 -29.03 -24.04
N LEU A 74 -13.88 -29.03 -22.75
CA LEU A 74 -13.67 -30.24 -21.96
C LEU A 74 -14.96 -31.04 -21.80
N LYS A 75 -16.08 -30.36 -21.54
CA LYS A 75 -17.41 -30.96 -21.45
C LYS A 75 -17.83 -31.59 -22.78
N ARG A 76 -17.64 -30.88 -23.91
CA ARG A 76 -17.92 -31.41 -25.25
C ARG A 76 -17.07 -32.65 -25.58
N ARG A 77 -15.83 -32.69 -25.10
CA ARG A 77 -14.94 -33.86 -25.23
C ARG A 77 -15.21 -34.97 -24.21
N ARG A 78 -16.21 -34.80 -23.32
CA ARG A 78 -16.56 -35.73 -22.25
C ARG A 78 -15.39 -36.04 -21.30
N VAL A 79 -14.48 -35.07 -21.12
CA VAL A 79 -13.34 -35.19 -20.18
C VAL A 79 -13.75 -34.89 -18.75
N ILE A 80 -14.73 -34.00 -18.57
CA ILE A 80 -15.28 -33.61 -17.27
C ILE A 80 -16.80 -33.83 -17.28
N SER A 81 -17.35 -34.05 -16.10
CA SER A 81 -18.79 -34.24 -15.89
C SER A 81 -19.55 -32.92 -15.74
N GLU A 82 -20.88 -33.01 -15.75
CA GLU A 82 -21.76 -31.88 -15.42
C GLU A 82 -21.58 -31.43 -13.96
N ALA A 83 -21.26 -32.35 -13.05
CA ALA A 83 -21.00 -32.02 -11.65
C ALA A 83 -19.72 -31.20 -11.52
N ASP A 84 -18.63 -31.63 -12.17
CA ASP A 84 -17.34 -30.93 -12.17
C ASP A 84 -17.48 -29.52 -12.78
N THR A 85 -18.28 -29.41 -13.84
CA THR A 85 -18.57 -28.12 -14.49
C THR A 85 -19.25 -27.16 -13.51
N LYS A 86 -20.24 -27.63 -12.74
CA LYS A 86 -20.93 -26.81 -11.75
C LYS A 86 -20.01 -26.41 -10.60
N GLU A 87 -19.18 -27.33 -10.12
CA GLU A 87 -18.23 -27.05 -9.04
C GLU A 87 -17.23 -25.96 -9.46
N ILE A 88 -16.63 -26.07 -10.65
CA ILE A 88 -15.66 -25.09 -11.14
C ILE A 88 -16.31 -23.72 -11.37
N LEU A 89 -17.54 -23.68 -11.92
CA LEU A 89 -18.25 -22.42 -12.17
C LEU A 89 -18.83 -21.76 -10.91
N ALA A 90 -18.87 -22.48 -9.78
CA ALA A 90 -19.24 -21.94 -8.47
C ALA A 90 -18.07 -21.27 -7.75
N MET A 91 -16.83 -21.42 -8.25
CA MET A 91 -15.65 -20.87 -7.59
C MET A 91 -15.62 -19.34 -7.70
N GLU A 92 -15.29 -18.69 -6.59
CA GLU A 92 -14.94 -17.28 -6.54
C GLU A 92 -13.69 -17.00 -7.40
N PRO A 93 -13.51 -15.80 -7.98
CA PRO A 93 -14.10 -14.51 -7.59
C PRO A 93 -15.36 -14.08 -8.35
N PHE A 94 -15.82 -14.88 -9.32
CA PHE A 94 -17.03 -14.59 -10.09
C PHE A 94 -17.80 -15.89 -10.36
N ALA A 95 -18.45 -16.41 -9.32
CA ALA A 95 -19.35 -17.53 -9.45
C ALA A 95 -20.43 -17.20 -10.51
N LYS A 96 -20.49 -18.01 -11.58
CA LYS A 96 -21.49 -17.84 -12.65
C LYS A 96 -22.82 -18.50 -12.33
N ILE A 97 -22.87 -19.25 -11.24
CA ILE A 97 -24.07 -19.92 -10.77
C ILE A 97 -24.76 -18.92 -9.83
N SER A 98 -25.63 -18.12 -10.42
CA SER A 98 -26.57 -17.26 -9.71
C SER A 98 -27.35 -18.09 -8.69
N VAL A 99 -27.49 -17.56 -7.47
CA VAL A 99 -28.70 -17.81 -6.67
C VAL A 99 -29.89 -17.21 -7.39
#